data_AF-A0A2V5V2I6-F1
#
_entry.id   AF-A0A2V5V2I6-F1
#
_cell.length_a   1.000
_cell.length_b   1.000
_cell.length_c   1.000
_cell.angle_alpha   90.00
_cell.angle_beta   90.00
_cell.angle_gamma   90.00
#
_symmetry.space_group_name_H-M   'P 1'
#
loop_
_entity.id
_entity.type
_entity.pdbx_description
1 polymer ?
#
loop_
_entity_poly.entity_id
_entity_poly.type
_entity_poly.pdbx_seq_one_letter_code
_entity_poly.pdbx_strand_id
1 'polypeptide(L)'
;MKRRLLQGVVLVLSGITLDAFGAEFSSSVNSSEGWKLTSGSKNVAIYSRPHAGSRLKEFRAVGSIDAPTWAVHAVIDDFENYPHFMPYTLECQLLKRESDSIITYQRLSPKICGDRDYTLRVWKKSWPGPEGFTYLDQWKP
;
A
#
# COMPACT_ATOMS: atom_id res chain seq x y z
N MET A 1 -31.07 -0.63 -58.30
CA MET A 1 -30.77 0.80 -58.06
C MET A 1 -30.01 0.94 -56.76
N LYS A 2 -28.77 1.44 -56.84
CA LYS A 2 -27.84 1.66 -55.73
C LYS A 2 -28.20 2.95 -54.98
N ARG A 3 -28.08 2.97 -53.65
CA ARG A 3 -27.86 4.21 -52.89
C ARG A 3 -26.79 3.97 -51.83
N ARG A 4 -25.66 4.64 -52.05
CA ARG A 4 -24.47 4.72 -51.20
C ARG A 4 -24.67 5.86 -50.20
N LEU A 5 -24.16 5.73 -48.98
CA LEU A 5 -23.91 6.88 -48.10
C LEU A 5 -22.48 6.79 -47.55
N LEU A 6 -21.79 7.92 -47.70
CA LEU A 6 -20.36 8.15 -47.60
C LEU A 6 -19.84 8.18 -46.16
N GLN A 7 -18.56 7.84 -46.05
CA GLN A 7 -17.66 8.14 -44.94
C GLN A 7 -17.57 9.65 -44.68
N GLY A 8 -17.49 10.03 -43.40
CA GLY A 8 -17.12 11.37 -42.95
C GLY A 8 -15.89 11.30 -42.05
N VAL A 9 -14.75 11.77 -42.57
CA VAL A 9 -13.51 12.05 -41.85
C VAL A 9 -13.64 13.42 -41.20
N VAL A 10 -13.25 13.57 -39.93
CA VAL A 10 -12.88 14.86 -39.36
C VAL A 10 -11.52 14.70 -38.68
N LEU A 11 -10.57 15.48 -39.17
CA LEU A 11 -9.20 15.65 -38.69
C LEU A 11 -9.13 17.09 -38.16
N VAL A 12 -8.72 17.29 -36.92
CA VAL A 12 -8.27 18.61 -36.41
C VAL A 12 -6.93 18.41 -35.72
N LEU A 13 -5.94 19.16 -36.19
CA LEU A 13 -4.56 19.21 -35.74
C LEU A 13 -4.31 20.51 -34.97
N SER A 14 -3.39 20.39 -34.00
CA SER A 14 -2.45 21.39 -33.48
C SER A 14 -2.79 22.15 -32.19
N GLY A 15 -1.82 22.08 -31.27
CA GLY A 15 -1.71 22.82 -30.01
C GLY A 15 -0.66 22.18 -29.11
N ILE A 16 0.63 22.41 -29.38
CA ILE A 16 1.73 22.04 -28.48
C ILE A 16 1.84 23.15 -27.42
N THR A 17 1.66 22.80 -26.15
CA THR A 17 2.27 23.49 -25.01
C THR A 17 2.80 22.46 -24.02
N LEU A 18 4.06 22.64 -23.65
CA LEU A 18 4.83 21.87 -22.68
C LEU A 18 4.30 22.10 -21.25
N ASP A 19 4.63 21.17 -20.36
CA ASP A 19 4.59 21.26 -18.89
C ASP A 19 3.23 21.14 -18.18
N ALA A 20 2.81 19.90 -17.96
CA ALA A 20 2.79 19.29 -16.63
C ALA A 20 2.19 17.89 -16.76
N PHE A 21 3.01 16.84 -16.67
CA PHE A 21 2.52 15.50 -16.33
C PHE A 21 2.02 15.55 -14.88
N GLY A 22 0.81 16.06 -14.68
CA GLY A 22 0.01 15.70 -13.53
C GLY A 22 -0.30 14.23 -13.69
N ALA A 23 0.49 13.37 -13.06
CA ALA A 23 0.16 11.97 -12.92
C ALA A 23 -1.17 11.89 -12.16
N GLU A 24 -2.27 11.78 -12.90
CA GLU A 24 -3.56 11.41 -12.35
C GLU A 24 -3.37 10.04 -11.73
N PHE A 25 -3.37 9.99 -10.39
CA PHE A 25 -3.46 8.75 -9.65
C PHE A 25 -4.79 8.07 -10.03
N SER A 26 -4.74 7.19 -11.02
CA SER A 26 -5.84 6.27 -11.31
C SER A 26 -5.91 5.26 -10.17
N SER A 27 -6.58 5.67 -9.09
CA SER A 27 -6.99 4.79 -8.01
C SER A 27 -8.14 3.92 -8.50
N SER A 28 -7.82 2.92 -9.33
CA SER A 28 -8.78 1.85 -9.64
C SER A 28 -8.92 0.90 -8.45
N VAL A 29 -9.41 1.44 -7.32
CA VAL A 29 -10.03 0.61 -6.29
C VAL A 29 -11.46 0.38 -6.76
N ASN A 30 -11.72 -0.85 -7.18
CA ASN A 30 -13.04 -1.28 -7.63
C ASN A 30 -14.07 -0.98 -6.54
N SER A 31 -15.11 -0.20 -6.87
CA SER A 31 -16.17 0.18 -5.91
C SER A 31 -16.98 -1.02 -5.39
N SER A 32 -16.75 -2.21 -5.96
CA SER A 32 -17.40 -3.48 -5.60
C SER A 32 -16.92 -4.12 -4.29
N GLU A 33 -15.80 -3.69 -3.69
CA GLU A 33 -15.23 -4.34 -2.49
C GLU A 33 -15.55 -3.64 -1.14
N GLY A 34 -16.40 -2.60 -1.17
CA GLY A 34 -16.84 -1.89 0.03
C GLY A 34 -15.81 -0.93 0.65
N TRP A 35 -14.65 -0.74 0.02
CA TRP A 35 -13.65 0.25 0.42
C TRP A 35 -14.16 1.68 0.21
N LYS A 36 -14.05 2.52 1.24
CA LYS A 36 -14.43 3.93 1.19
C LYS A 36 -13.24 4.81 1.55
N LEU A 37 -12.95 5.81 0.72
CA LEU A 37 -11.95 6.83 1.04
C LEU A 37 -12.38 7.54 2.33
N THR A 38 -11.50 7.53 3.33
CA THR A 38 -11.81 8.01 4.69
C THR A 38 -10.95 9.22 5.06
N SER A 39 -9.72 9.28 4.57
CA SER A 39 -8.82 10.41 4.75
C SER A 39 -7.70 10.34 3.71
N GLY A 40 -6.94 11.42 3.55
CA GLY A 40 -5.75 11.42 2.72
C GLY A 40 -4.95 12.70 2.89
N SER A 41 -3.64 12.60 2.63
CA SER A 41 -2.78 13.75 2.36
C SER A 41 -2.45 13.77 0.86
N LYS A 42 -1.65 14.74 0.40
CA LYS A 42 -1.25 14.82 -1.01
C LYS A 42 -0.63 13.52 -1.56
N ASN A 43 -0.01 12.69 -0.70
CA ASN A 43 0.80 11.54 -1.14
C ASN A 43 0.28 10.19 -0.65
N VAL A 44 -0.75 10.16 0.20
CA VAL A 44 -1.33 8.93 0.76
C VAL A 44 -2.85 9.05 0.81
N ALA A 45 -3.54 8.08 0.20
CA ALA A 45 -4.97 7.87 0.31
C ALA A 45 -5.26 6.74 1.30
N ILE A 46 -6.14 7.00 2.28
CA ILE A 46 -6.54 6.03 3.31
C ILE A 46 -7.99 5.64 3.09
N TYR A 47 -8.21 4.36 2.85
CA TYR A 47 -9.51 3.73 2.70
C TYR A 47 -9.84 2.93 3.96
N SER A 48 -11.13 2.82 4.28
CA SER A 48 -11.61 1.90 5.30
C SER A 48 -12.83 1.13 4.83
N ARG A 49 -13.04 -0.05 5.40
CA ARG A 49 -14.28 -0.81 5.26
C ARG A 49 -14.66 -1.51 6.56
N PRO A 50 -15.96 -1.79 6.79
CA PRO A 50 -16.38 -2.66 7.90
C PRO A 50 -15.81 -4.08 7.73
N HIS A 51 -15.47 -4.73 8.85
CA HIS A 51 -15.12 -6.15 8.88
C HIS A 51 -16.26 -6.94 9.50
N ALA A 52 -16.85 -7.87 8.74
CA ALA A 52 -17.95 -8.70 9.22
C ALA A 52 -17.51 -9.52 10.44
N GLY A 53 -18.26 -9.43 11.55
CA GLY A 53 -17.94 -10.15 12.78
C GLY A 53 -16.90 -9.48 13.69
N SER A 54 -16.41 -8.27 13.36
CA SER A 54 -15.54 -7.49 14.24
C SER A 54 -16.10 -6.11 14.52
N ARG A 55 -15.79 -5.57 15.70
CA ARG A 55 -16.03 -4.15 16.03
C ARG A 55 -14.98 -3.22 15.40
N LEU A 56 -13.91 -3.78 14.84
CA LEU A 56 -12.84 -3.03 14.19
C LEU A 56 -13.09 -2.92 12.69
N LYS A 57 -12.63 -1.82 12.09
CA LYS A 57 -12.61 -1.62 10.65
C LYS A 57 -11.30 -2.16 10.07
N GLU A 58 -11.35 -2.53 8.79
CA GLU A 58 -10.13 -2.71 8.00
C GLU A 58 -9.70 -1.38 7.39
N PHE A 59 -8.39 -1.19 7.26
CA PHE A 59 -7.79 0.00 6.69
C PHE A 59 -6.82 -0.38 5.57
N ARG A 60 -6.79 0.44 4.52
CA ARG A 60 -5.85 0.33 3.40
C ARG A 60 -5.27 1.72 3.12
N ALA A 61 -3.95 1.86 3.21
CA ALA A 61 -3.25 3.05 2.77
C ALA A 61 -2.59 2.79 1.41
N VAL A 62 -2.74 3.70 0.47
CA VAL A 62 -2.09 3.64 -0.85
C VAL A 62 -1.40 4.97 -1.09
N GLY A 63 -0.12 4.94 -1.45
CA GLY A 63 0.67 6.13 -1.73
C GLY A 63 1.94 5.77 -2.49
N SER A 64 2.59 6.78 -3.04
CA SER A 64 3.87 6.63 -3.74
C SER A 64 5.01 7.10 -2.86
N ILE A 65 6.15 6.42 -2.97
CA ILE A 65 7.41 6.80 -2.34
C ILE A 65 8.41 6.96 -3.49
N ASP A 66 9.14 8.06 -3.52
CA ASP A 66 10.22 8.31 -4.48
C ASP A 66 11.48 7.53 -4.08
N ALA A 67 11.40 6.20 -4.19
CA ALA A 67 12.48 5.27 -3.92
C ALA A 67 12.24 3.93 -4.64
N PRO A 68 13.30 3.20 -5.01
CA PRO A 68 13.17 1.84 -5.52
C PRO A 68 12.47 0.90 -4.54
N THR A 69 11.67 -0.05 -5.03
CA THR A 69 10.88 -0.96 -4.17
C THR A 69 11.75 -1.78 -3.21
N TRP A 70 12.94 -2.19 -3.63
CA TRP A 70 13.88 -2.93 -2.78
C TRP A 70 14.40 -2.08 -1.61
N ALA A 71 14.54 -0.77 -1.79
CA ALA A 71 15.03 0.14 -0.75
C ALA A 71 13.95 0.35 0.32
N VAL A 72 12.70 0.54 -0.11
CA VAL A 72 11.55 0.59 0.78
C VAL A 72 11.40 -0.73 1.55
N HIS A 73 11.50 -1.87 0.86
CA HIS A 73 11.45 -3.18 1.49
C HIS A 73 12.57 -3.38 2.52
N ALA A 74 13.80 -2.95 2.23
CA ALA A 74 14.92 -3.07 3.17
C ALA A 74 14.65 -2.33 4.51
N VAL A 75 13.98 -1.18 4.47
CA VAL A 75 13.58 -0.43 5.68
C VAL A 75 12.49 -1.15 6.48
N ILE A 76 11.52 -1.77 5.78
CA ILE A 76 10.48 -2.58 6.43
C ILE A 76 11.06 -3.90 6.97
N ASP A 77 12.07 -4.46 6.31
CA ASP A 77 12.75 -5.67 6.76
C ASP A 77 13.66 -5.47 7.96
N ASP A 78 14.11 -4.23 8.21
CA ASP A 78 14.90 -3.81 9.37
C ASP A 78 14.03 -3.58 10.61
N PHE A 79 13.28 -4.62 10.99
CA PHE A 79 12.27 -4.52 12.05
C PHE A 79 12.89 -4.21 13.42
N GLU A 80 14.13 -4.61 13.71
CA GLU A 80 14.80 -4.30 14.98
C GLU A 80 15.05 -2.79 15.15
N ASN A 81 15.10 -2.04 14.05
CA ASN A 81 15.25 -0.59 14.04
C ASN A 81 13.91 0.17 14.09
N TYR A 82 12.77 -0.54 14.10
CA TYR A 82 11.45 0.09 14.21
C TYR A 82 11.29 1.08 15.37
N PRO A 83 11.84 0.85 16.58
CA PRO A 83 11.74 1.83 17.67
C PRO A 83 12.31 3.21 17.34
N HIS A 84 13.18 3.32 16.33
CA HIS A 84 13.75 4.60 15.92
C HIS A 84 12.78 5.46 15.08
N PHE A 85 11.91 4.84 14.27
CA PHE A 85 11.11 5.56 13.28
C PHE A 85 9.63 5.18 13.21
N MET A 86 9.24 3.97 13.63
CA MET A 86 7.85 3.54 13.63
C MET A 86 7.09 4.18 14.81
N PRO A 87 5.95 4.84 14.56
CA PRO A 87 5.18 5.48 15.61
C PRO A 87 4.82 4.50 16.73
N TYR A 88 4.99 4.95 17.98
CA TYR A 88 4.62 4.23 19.20
C TYR A 88 5.35 2.90 19.46
N THR A 89 6.34 2.53 18.65
CA THR A 89 7.08 1.28 18.85
C THR A 89 8.17 1.49 19.90
N LEU A 90 8.13 0.72 20.99
CA LEU A 90 9.15 0.75 22.04
C LEU A 90 10.22 -0.32 21.83
N GLU A 91 9.82 -1.46 21.27
CA GLU A 91 10.68 -2.64 21.14
C GLU A 91 10.20 -3.47 19.95
N CYS A 92 11.15 -4.01 19.20
CA CYS A 92 10.89 -4.98 18.14
C CYS A 92 12.08 -5.94 18.08
N GLN A 93 11.81 -7.23 18.21
CA GLN A 93 12.85 -8.25 18.36
C GLN A 93 12.56 -9.47 17.50
N LEU A 94 13.63 -10.04 16.94
CA LEU A 94 13.58 -11.35 16.33
C LEU A 94 13.58 -12.42 17.43
N LEU A 95 12.50 -13.19 17.55
CA LEU A 95 12.45 -14.33 18.47
C LEU A 95 12.98 -15.61 17.82
N LYS A 96 12.64 -15.84 16.55
CA LYS A 96 12.98 -17.09 15.87
C LYS A 96 13.01 -16.93 14.35
N ARG A 97 13.93 -17.64 13.70
CA ARG A 97 13.90 -17.89 12.25
C ARG A 97 13.44 -19.32 12.00
N GLU A 98 12.53 -19.48 11.06
CA GLU A 98 12.09 -20.77 10.53
C GLU A 98 12.38 -20.83 9.04
N SER A 99 12.08 -21.96 8.39
CA SER A 99 12.46 -22.19 6.99
C SER A 99 11.78 -21.22 6.02
N ASP A 100 10.54 -20.82 6.29
CA ASP A 100 9.68 -20.01 5.40
C ASP A 100 9.16 -18.73 6.06
N SER A 101 9.50 -18.51 7.34
CA SER A 101 8.92 -17.45 8.16
C SER A 101 9.85 -17.04 9.30
N ILE A 102 9.53 -15.91 9.91
CA ILE A 102 10.16 -15.44 11.15
C ILE A 102 9.10 -15.24 12.22
N ILE A 103 9.50 -15.32 13.48
CA ILE A 103 8.67 -14.96 14.63
C ILE A 103 9.29 -13.73 15.28
N THR A 104 8.50 -12.67 15.45
CA THR A 104 8.93 -11.39 16.00
C THR A 104 8.07 -10.99 17.19
N TYR A 105 8.68 -10.39 18.20
CA TYR A 105 8.00 -9.72 19.31
C TYR A 105 8.00 -8.20 19.08
N GLN A 106 6.89 -7.52 19.41
CA GLN A 106 6.84 -6.07 19.42
C GLN A 106 6.11 -5.54 20.65
N ARG A 107 6.61 -4.44 21.22
CA ARG A 107 5.95 -3.68 22.29
C ARG A 107 5.66 -2.28 21.81
N LEU A 108 4.42 -1.84 21.99
CA LEU A 108 3.90 -0.54 21.63
C LEU A 108 3.49 0.25 22.89
N SER A 109 3.63 1.57 22.84
CA SER A 109 3.09 2.51 23.82
C SER A 109 2.18 3.55 23.14
N PRO A 110 0.95 3.19 22.75
CA PRO A 110 -0.01 4.13 22.19
C PRO A 110 -0.46 5.13 23.27
N LYS A 111 -0.49 6.44 22.98
CA LYS A 111 -0.85 7.49 23.96
C LYS A 111 -2.34 7.52 24.39
N ILE A 112 -3.10 6.49 24.07
CA ILE A 112 -4.56 6.39 24.29
C ILE A 112 -4.95 5.20 25.17
N CYS A 113 -4.02 4.32 25.49
CA CYS A 113 -4.21 3.18 26.39
C CYS A 113 -2.86 2.79 27.00
N GLY A 114 -2.83 1.83 27.93
CA GLY A 114 -1.56 1.28 28.41
C GLY A 114 -0.82 0.52 27.31
N ASP A 115 0.47 0.28 27.56
CA ASP A 115 1.35 -0.50 26.67
C ASP A 115 0.70 -1.81 26.21
N ARG A 116 0.94 -2.15 24.94
CA ARG A 116 0.46 -3.36 24.29
C ARG A 116 1.61 -4.07 23.64
N ASP A 117 1.62 -5.39 23.72
CA ASP A 117 2.57 -6.21 23.00
C ASP A 117 1.87 -7.29 22.19
N TYR A 118 2.63 -7.84 21.25
CA TYR A 118 2.21 -8.97 20.45
C TYR A 118 3.41 -9.74 19.93
N THR A 119 3.18 -11.01 19.64
CA THR A 119 4.09 -11.85 18.85
C THR A 119 3.44 -12.09 17.50
N LEU A 120 4.20 -11.95 16.42
CA LEU A 120 3.75 -12.23 15.07
C LEU A 120 4.66 -13.23 14.40
N ARG A 121 4.04 -14.15 13.67
CA ARG A 121 4.68 -14.90 12.61
C ARG A 121 4.54 -14.14 11.30
N VAL A 122 5.65 -13.97 10.59
CA VAL A 122 5.73 -13.21 9.34
C VAL A 122 6.23 -14.14 8.23
N TRP A 123 5.44 -14.27 7.16
CA TRP A 123 5.87 -14.88 5.90
C TRP A 123 6.12 -13.79 4.88
N LYS A 124 7.21 -13.93 4.12
CA LYS A 124 7.58 -12.97 3.09
C LYS A 124 7.46 -13.61 1.72
N LYS A 125 6.87 -12.87 0.77
CA LYS A 125 6.77 -13.27 -0.63
C LYS A 125 7.25 -12.10 -1.48
N SER A 126 7.93 -12.43 -2.58
CA SER A 126 8.26 -11.44 -3.59
C SER A 126 8.10 -12.02 -4.99
N TRP A 127 7.78 -11.16 -5.95
CA TRP A 127 7.65 -11.54 -7.35
C TRP A 127 7.96 -10.33 -8.26
N PRO A 128 8.42 -10.56 -9.50
CA PRO A 128 8.62 -9.48 -10.46
C PRO A 128 7.29 -8.78 -10.79
N GLY A 129 7.34 -7.46 -10.89
CA GLY A 129 6.25 -6.59 -11.35
C GLY A 129 6.76 -5.55 -12.35
N PRO A 130 5.87 -4.68 -12.86
CA PRO A 130 6.20 -3.70 -13.91
C PRO A 130 7.34 -2.74 -13.54
N GLU A 131 7.40 -2.35 -12.26
CA GLU A 131 8.35 -1.35 -11.71
C GLU A 131 9.45 -2.01 -10.84
N GLY A 132 9.75 -3.29 -11.08
CA GLY A 132 10.68 -4.08 -10.27
C GLY A 132 9.98 -5.09 -9.37
N PHE A 133 10.62 -5.53 -8.28
CA PHE A 133 10.01 -6.52 -7.40
C PHE A 133 8.86 -5.93 -6.59
N THR A 134 7.78 -6.70 -6.48
CA THR A 134 6.72 -6.51 -5.48
C THR A 134 7.02 -7.38 -4.28
N TYR A 135 6.77 -6.86 -3.08
CA TYR A 135 6.99 -7.53 -1.81
C TYR A 135 5.69 -7.62 -1.01
N LEU A 136 5.50 -8.71 -0.28
CA LEU A 136 4.37 -8.93 0.61
C LEU A 136 4.84 -9.60 1.90
N ASP A 137 4.59 -8.93 3.01
CA ASP A 137 4.70 -9.49 4.34
C ASP A 137 3.30 -9.86 4.85
N GLN A 138 3.09 -11.15 5.10
CA GLN A 138 1.85 -11.68 5.65
C GLN A 138 2.05 -12.02 7.13
N TRP A 139 1.22 -11.44 8.00
CA TRP A 139 1.34 -11.59 9.44
C TRP A 139 0.25 -12.48 10.01
N LYS A 140 0.58 -13.24 11.05
CA LYS A 140 -0.38 -13.99 11.88
C LYS A 140 0.05 -13.95 13.35
N PRO A 141 -0.88 -13.78 14.31
CA PRO A 141 -0.61 -13.98 15.73
C PRO A 141 -0.14 -15.41 16.03
#